data_AF-A0AAV9IMC8-F1
#
_entry.id   AF-A0AAV9IMC8-F1
#
_cell.length_a   1.000
_cell.length_b   1.000
_cell.length_c   1.000
_cell.angle_alpha   90.00
_cell.angle_beta   90.00
_cell.angle_gamma   90.00
#
_symmetry.space_group_name_H-M   'P 1'
#
loop_
_entity.id
_entity.type
_entity.pdbx_description
1 polymer ?
#
loop_
_entity_poly.entity_id
_entity_poly.type
_entity_poly.pdbx_seq_one_letter_code
_entity_poly.pdbx_strand_id
1 'polypeptide(L)'
;MPRTSFICTATNLRYRKPVCKSLRHPNVSDTRYIVMRQGTASHRRRKVALVSLGCPKNTVDAEVLLGNLKDFEIVEKMEKADAVIINTCGFIEDAKRESLGYIMQALDWKKKQRKGVVVTGCLAQRYANELAEEIPQLDAVVGFANYANIANTLHQILDEPTKSQVLVGEATVPFQAEYFRHPLTPKHTSYLKIAEGCNHNCAFCSIPSFRGKFRSKPFQSVLEEANMLVNRGVRELSLIAEDTNQYGMDFGNHDQRRLADLLYELAEIPKLKWIRLLYCYPSYFSPALIRAIADIPKVVKYIDIPLQHASDNVLKRMNRPSRSYTRQLLYQLKENIPGLCLRSTFICGFPGETEEDHRELVEWIEEFAFARAGFFTYSLEENTSAYHLDGHVSEQVKQARKDELVSLQQSIQESFATKWIGKKIEVMIDKVEKGYSKGRAYFDAPEIDGVVYVLQQNLVPGNIYQIEILGSHGWDLYGHVEDDKIAKETLQT
;
A
#
# COMPACT_ATOMS: atom_id res chain seq x y z
N MET A 1 5.07 62.80 -20.51
CA MET A 1 4.10 63.53 -21.36
C MET A 1 4.59 64.96 -21.40
N PRO A 2 5.16 65.54 -22.47
CA PRO A 2 5.70 65.01 -23.74
C PRO A 2 7.00 64.23 -23.44
N ARG A 3 8.02 64.32 -24.31
CA ARG A 3 9.47 64.11 -24.03
C ARG A 3 9.98 62.66 -24.09
N THR A 4 10.70 62.33 -25.17
CA THR A 4 12.18 62.28 -25.27
C THR A 4 12.79 61.05 -24.57
N SER A 5 13.49 60.20 -25.35
CA SER A 5 14.95 59.95 -25.24
C SER A 5 15.30 58.91 -24.16
N PHE A 6 16.17 57.91 -24.36
CA PHE A 6 17.54 58.04 -24.82
C PHE A 6 18.26 56.65 -24.93
N ILE A 7 19.18 56.56 -25.92
CA ILE A 7 20.57 56.02 -25.83
C ILE A 7 20.71 54.48 -25.76
N CYS A 8 21.21 53.73 -26.75
CA CYS A 8 22.35 53.86 -27.68
C CYS A 8 23.73 53.84 -27.02
N THR A 9 24.38 52.68 -27.00
CA THR A 9 25.85 52.48 -27.10
C THR A 9 26.11 50.97 -27.13
N ALA A 10 27.04 50.38 -27.85
CA ALA A 10 28.07 50.82 -28.78
C ALA A 10 28.59 49.48 -29.39
N THR A 11 28.70 49.35 -30.71
CA THR A 11 29.94 49.51 -31.52
C THR A 11 30.48 48.18 -32.09
N ASN A 12 30.52 48.12 -33.44
CA ASN A 12 31.67 47.79 -34.29
C ASN A 12 32.22 46.33 -34.26
N LEU A 13 32.45 45.60 -35.36
CA LEU A 13 32.85 45.93 -36.74
C LEU A 13 32.55 44.77 -37.73
N ARG A 14 32.07 45.14 -38.95
CA ARG A 14 32.52 44.77 -40.34
C ARG A 14 32.79 43.27 -40.69
N TYR A 15 32.43 42.69 -41.85
CA TYR A 15 32.15 43.22 -43.19
C TYR A 15 31.59 42.14 -44.18
N ARG A 16 30.73 42.61 -45.10
CA ARG A 16 30.48 42.26 -46.53
C ARG A 16 29.89 40.90 -47.00
N LYS A 17 28.75 41.05 -47.71
CA LYS A 17 28.14 40.15 -48.72
C LYS A 17 28.97 40.07 -50.02
N PRO A 18 28.62 39.15 -50.93
CA PRO A 18 28.00 39.61 -52.18
C PRO A 18 26.72 38.84 -52.57
N VAL A 19 25.97 39.45 -53.48
CA VAL A 19 24.69 39.02 -54.07
C VAL A 19 24.90 38.66 -55.54
N CYS A 20 24.17 37.64 -56.04
CA CYS A 20 23.68 37.37 -57.42
C CYS A 20 23.80 35.87 -57.71
N LYS A 21 22.93 35.16 -58.46
CA LYS A 21 21.81 35.49 -59.37
C LYS A 21 20.99 34.21 -59.56
N SER A 22 19.73 34.38 -59.95
CA SER A 22 18.73 33.35 -60.30
C SER A 22 19.12 32.41 -61.44
N LEU A 23 18.71 31.14 -61.37
CA LEU A 23 18.43 30.27 -62.53
C LEU A 23 17.21 29.38 -62.24
N ARG A 24 16.36 29.19 -63.25
CA ARG A 24 15.03 28.53 -63.23
C ARG A 24 15.12 26.99 -63.24
N HIS A 25 14.03 26.36 -62.82
CA HIS A 25 13.71 24.92 -62.76
C HIS A 25 13.91 24.10 -64.05
N PRO A 26 14.00 22.76 -63.93
CA PRO A 26 12.84 21.92 -64.29
C PRO A 26 12.52 20.75 -63.31
N ASN A 27 11.23 20.35 -63.33
CA ASN A 27 10.56 19.25 -62.62
C ASN A 27 11.24 17.87 -62.73
N VAL A 28 11.20 17.04 -61.66
CA VAL A 28 10.88 15.59 -61.72
C VAL A 28 10.35 15.07 -60.34
N SER A 29 9.15 14.48 -60.40
CA SER A 29 8.54 13.39 -59.60
C SER A 29 8.36 13.44 -58.07
N ASP A 30 7.09 13.53 -57.68
CA ASP A 30 6.37 12.56 -56.82
C ASP A 30 7.19 11.74 -55.81
N THR A 31 7.43 12.31 -54.64
CA THR A 31 7.60 11.50 -53.42
C THR A 31 6.30 11.58 -52.63
N ARG A 32 5.45 10.57 -52.85
CA ARG A 32 4.27 10.31 -52.04
C ARG A 32 4.72 10.22 -50.58
N TYR A 33 4.30 11.18 -49.76
CA TYR A 33 4.20 10.94 -48.33
C TYR A 33 3.26 9.74 -48.16
N ILE A 34 3.78 8.62 -47.67
CA ILE A 34 2.95 7.57 -47.10
C ILE A 34 2.40 8.18 -45.81
N VAL A 35 1.33 8.95 -45.93
CA VAL A 35 0.34 9.07 -44.87
C VAL A 35 -0.21 7.67 -44.73
N MET A 36 0.30 6.92 -43.75
CA MET A 36 -0.39 5.73 -43.27
C MET A 36 -1.78 6.20 -42.86
N ARG A 37 -2.76 5.98 -43.76
CA ARG A 37 -4.18 6.06 -43.45
C ARG A 37 -4.36 5.17 -42.21
N GLN A 38 -4.63 5.79 -41.07
CA GLN A 38 -5.19 5.08 -39.94
C GLN A 38 -6.47 4.44 -40.45
N GLY A 39 -6.43 3.11 -40.60
CA GLY A 39 -7.61 2.32 -40.90
C GLY A 39 -8.63 2.61 -39.82
N THR A 40 -9.74 3.20 -40.22
CA THR A 40 -10.97 3.29 -39.43
C THR A 40 -11.52 1.88 -39.28
N ALA A 41 -10.98 1.13 -38.32
CA ALA A 41 -11.68 0.04 -37.69
C ALA A 41 -11.98 0.51 -36.26
N SER A 42 -13.25 0.74 -35.96
CA SER A 42 -13.76 0.89 -34.60
C SER A 42 -13.53 -0.43 -33.84
N HIS A 43 -12.29 -0.75 -33.48
CA HIS A 43 -12.01 -1.82 -32.53
C HIS A 43 -12.44 -1.32 -31.17
N ARG A 44 -13.55 -1.88 -30.68
CA ARG A 44 -14.01 -1.67 -29.31
C ARG A 44 -12.84 -1.96 -28.39
N ARG A 45 -12.51 -0.99 -27.52
CA ARG A 45 -11.41 -1.13 -26.56
C ARG A 45 -11.65 -2.39 -25.73
N ARG A 46 -10.68 -3.31 -25.72
CA ARG A 46 -10.77 -4.57 -24.98
C ARG A 46 -10.95 -4.28 -23.50
N LYS A 47 -11.78 -5.07 -22.83
CA LYS A 47 -12.12 -4.86 -21.42
C LYS A 47 -11.30 -5.78 -20.53
N VAL A 48 -10.83 -5.27 -19.41
CA VAL A 48 -10.06 -6.06 -18.43
C VAL A 48 -10.65 -5.85 -17.03
N ALA A 49 -10.87 -6.94 -16.31
CA ALA A 49 -11.21 -6.91 -14.90
C ALA A 49 -9.99 -7.28 -14.05
N LEU A 50 -9.93 -6.74 -12.84
CA LEU A 50 -8.94 -7.11 -11.84
C LEU A 50 -9.65 -7.61 -10.59
N VAL A 51 -9.24 -8.77 -10.10
CA VAL A 51 -9.51 -9.22 -8.74
C VAL A 51 -8.22 -9.03 -7.95
N SER A 52 -8.22 -8.11 -6.98
CA SER A 52 -7.05 -7.84 -6.14
C SER A 52 -7.28 -8.37 -4.73
N LEU A 53 -6.38 -9.23 -4.28
CA LEU A 53 -6.43 -9.88 -2.97
C LEU A 53 -5.19 -9.50 -2.13
N GLY A 54 -5.24 -9.80 -0.84
CA GLY A 54 -4.08 -9.69 0.03
C GLY A 54 -3.96 -8.35 0.75
N CYS A 55 -2.81 -7.70 0.61
CA CYS A 55 -2.41 -6.61 1.51
C CYS A 55 -2.22 -5.26 0.78
N PRO A 56 -2.05 -4.14 1.52
CA PRO A 56 -1.79 -2.82 0.94
C PRO A 56 -0.65 -2.77 -0.08
N LYS A 57 0.42 -3.54 0.13
CA LYS A 57 1.55 -3.64 -0.82
C LYS A 57 1.08 -4.25 -2.16
N ASN A 58 0.28 -5.30 -2.09
CA ASN A 58 -0.31 -5.95 -3.26
C ASN A 58 -1.32 -5.03 -3.97
N THR A 59 -1.98 -4.13 -3.23
CA THR A 59 -2.86 -3.11 -3.81
C THR A 59 -2.06 -2.11 -4.63
N VAL A 60 -0.94 -1.58 -4.10
CA VAL A 60 -0.06 -0.67 -4.88
C VAL A 60 0.45 -1.36 -6.15
N ASP A 61 0.89 -2.61 -6.03
CA ASP A 61 1.31 -3.44 -7.17
C ASP A 61 0.22 -3.57 -8.25
N ALA A 62 -1.03 -3.80 -7.83
CA ALA A 62 -2.18 -3.82 -8.72
C ALA A 62 -2.46 -2.46 -9.38
N GLU A 63 -2.37 -1.35 -8.65
CA GLU A 63 -2.57 -0.02 -9.22
C GLU A 63 -1.52 0.32 -10.30
N VAL A 64 -0.27 -0.09 -10.08
CA VAL A 64 0.83 0.04 -11.05
C VAL A 64 0.57 -0.84 -12.27
N LEU A 65 0.18 -2.09 -12.06
CA LEU A 65 -0.16 -3.01 -13.14
C LEU A 65 -1.30 -2.44 -14.00
N LEU A 66 -2.39 -1.97 -13.39
CA LEU A 66 -3.50 -1.35 -14.10
C LEU A 66 -3.10 -0.07 -14.85
N GLY A 67 -2.20 0.72 -14.30
CA GLY A 67 -1.70 1.92 -14.98
C GLY A 67 -0.87 1.64 -16.24
N ASN A 68 -0.39 0.39 -16.42
CA ASN A 68 0.24 -0.09 -17.65
C ASN A 68 -0.78 -0.52 -18.73
N LEU A 69 -2.08 -0.64 -18.40
CA LEU A 69 -3.16 -1.08 -19.30
C LEU A 69 -3.88 0.08 -19.99
N LYS A 70 -3.12 1.07 -20.49
CA LYS A 70 -3.66 2.32 -21.06
C LYS A 70 -4.43 2.16 -22.37
N ASP A 71 -4.36 0.99 -22.98
CA ASP A 71 -5.06 0.55 -24.20
C ASP A 71 -6.26 -0.37 -23.90
N PHE A 72 -6.46 -0.77 -22.64
CA PHE A 72 -7.64 -1.52 -22.19
C PHE A 72 -8.65 -0.62 -21.46
N GLU A 73 -9.91 -1.00 -21.49
CA GLU A 73 -10.96 -0.43 -20.63
C GLU A 73 -11.04 -1.26 -19.35
N ILE A 74 -10.78 -0.64 -18.20
CA ILE A 74 -10.85 -1.34 -16.90
C ILE A 74 -12.33 -1.40 -16.47
N VAL A 75 -12.80 -2.60 -16.14
CA VAL A 75 -14.17 -2.85 -15.70
C VAL A 75 -14.18 -3.54 -14.34
N GLU A 76 -15.15 -3.18 -13.50
CA GLU A 76 -15.26 -3.71 -12.12
C GLU A 76 -15.70 -5.18 -12.08
N LYS A 77 -16.42 -5.64 -13.10
CA LYS A 77 -17.08 -6.94 -13.13
C LYS A 77 -16.45 -7.85 -14.17
N MET A 78 -16.01 -9.02 -13.72
CA MET A 78 -15.40 -10.05 -14.57
C MET A 78 -16.31 -10.43 -15.74
N GLU A 79 -17.63 -10.46 -15.55
CA GLU A 79 -18.61 -10.81 -16.59
C GLU A 79 -18.62 -9.83 -17.77
N LYS A 80 -18.13 -8.61 -17.57
CA LYS A 80 -18.04 -7.58 -18.61
C LYS A 80 -16.67 -7.54 -19.30
N ALA A 81 -15.69 -8.29 -18.80
CA ALA A 81 -14.32 -8.23 -19.26
C ALA A 81 -14.05 -9.22 -20.41
N ASP A 82 -13.01 -8.96 -21.19
CA ASP A 82 -12.44 -9.88 -22.18
C ASP A 82 -11.31 -10.72 -21.56
N ALA A 83 -10.62 -10.16 -20.56
CA ALA A 83 -9.69 -10.88 -19.71
C ALA A 83 -9.84 -10.48 -18.25
N VAL A 84 -9.46 -11.38 -17.34
CA VAL A 84 -9.36 -11.10 -15.90
C VAL A 84 -7.93 -11.32 -15.43
N ILE A 85 -7.44 -10.38 -14.64
CA ILE A 85 -6.18 -10.50 -13.90
C ILE A 85 -6.54 -10.80 -12.45
N ILE A 86 -5.94 -11.83 -11.88
CA ILE A 86 -6.10 -12.21 -10.48
C ILE A 86 -4.79 -11.89 -9.78
N ASN A 87 -4.77 -10.79 -9.03
CA ASN A 87 -3.64 -10.39 -8.22
C ASN A 87 -3.73 -11.06 -6.84
N THR A 88 -2.97 -12.14 -6.69
CA THR A 88 -3.07 -13.12 -5.62
C THR A 88 -2.19 -12.79 -4.42
N CYS A 89 -2.59 -13.32 -3.26
CA CYS A 89 -1.78 -13.36 -2.05
C CYS A 89 -1.21 -14.77 -1.84
N GLY A 90 0.05 -14.88 -1.42
CA GLY A 90 0.74 -16.15 -1.22
C GLY A 90 1.45 -16.25 0.14
N PHE A 91 1.06 -15.40 1.09
CA PHE A 91 1.79 -15.24 2.35
C PHE A 91 1.40 -16.27 3.40
N ILE A 92 0.10 -16.45 3.66
CA ILE A 92 -0.45 -17.43 4.61
C ILE A 92 -1.40 -18.39 3.90
N GLU A 93 -1.62 -19.56 4.49
CA GLU A 93 -2.43 -20.63 3.90
C GLU A 93 -3.85 -20.22 3.56
N ASP A 94 -4.56 -19.51 4.45
CA ASP A 94 -5.91 -19.02 4.17
C ASP A 94 -5.98 -18.10 2.96
N ALA A 95 -4.99 -17.21 2.82
CA ALA A 95 -4.90 -16.28 1.69
C ALA A 95 -4.53 -17.00 0.37
N LYS A 96 -3.75 -18.09 0.45
CA LYS A 96 -3.49 -18.97 -0.71
C LYS A 96 -4.77 -19.66 -1.15
N ARG A 97 -5.54 -20.23 -0.21
CA ARG A 97 -6.82 -20.91 -0.50
C ARG A 97 -7.85 -19.95 -1.10
N GLU A 98 -7.97 -18.75 -0.55
CA GLU A 98 -8.81 -17.70 -1.13
C GLU A 98 -8.38 -17.37 -2.57
N SER A 99 -7.08 -17.17 -2.80
CA SER A 99 -6.53 -16.90 -4.13
C SER A 99 -6.83 -18.02 -5.13
N LEU A 100 -6.64 -19.29 -4.73
CA LEU A 100 -6.98 -20.44 -5.56
C LEU A 100 -8.48 -20.53 -5.86
N GLY A 101 -9.34 -20.19 -4.90
CA GLY A 101 -10.79 -20.13 -5.10
C GLY A 101 -11.18 -19.15 -6.21
N TYR A 102 -10.62 -17.93 -6.21
CA TYR A 102 -10.85 -16.95 -7.28
C TYR A 102 -10.27 -17.39 -8.63
N ILE A 103 -9.12 -18.07 -8.63
CA ILE A 103 -8.56 -18.68 -9.85
C ILE A 103 -9.55 -19.67 -10.45
N MET A 104 -10.11 -20.59 -9.64
CA MET A 104 -11.08 -21.56 -10.12
C MET A 104 -12.37 -20.90 -10.64
N GLN A 105 -12.85 -19.85 -9.96
CA GLN A 105 -14.01 -19.09 -10.41
C GLN A 105 -13.79 -18.43 -11.78
N ALA A 106 -12.61 -17.83 -11.98
CA ALA A 106 -12.25 -17.22 -13.26
C ALA A 106 -12.10 -18.25 -14.38
N LEU A 107 -11.57 -19.43 -14.07
CA LEU A 107 -11.46 -20.53 -15.05
C LEU A 107 -12.83 -21.08 -15.44
N ASP A 108 -13.78 -21.20 -14.50
CA ASP A 108 -15.17 -21.57 -14.85
C ASP A 108 -15.84 -20.52 -15.73
N TRP A 109 -15.61 -19.24 -15.42
CA TRP A 109 -16.06 -18.13 -16.25
C TRP A 109 -15.48 -18.19 -17.67
N LYS A 110 -14.17 -18.45 -17.80
CA LYS A 110 -13.47 -18.61 -19.08
C LYS A 110 -14.04 -19.74 -19.93
N LYS A 111 -14.46 -20.86 -19.36
CA LYS A 111 -15.03 -22.00 -20.15
C LYS A 111 -16.23 -21.59 -21.01
N LYS A 112 -16.93 -20.52 -20.66
CA LYS A 112 -18.19 -20.11 -21.31
C LYS A 112 -17.97 -19.22 -22.54
N GLN A 113 -16.77 -18.65 -22.74
CA GLN A 113 -16.47 -17.67 -23.79
C GLN A 113 -14.96 -17.63 -24.14
N ARG A 114 -14.56 -17.12 -25.31
CA ARG A 114 -13.12 -16.89 -25.61
C ARG A 114 -12.61 -15.70 -24.77
N LYS A 115 -12.01 -15.99 -23.62
CA LYS A 115 -11.55 -15.02 -22.60
C LYS A 115 -10.15 -15.36 -22.09
N GLY A 116 -9.45 -14.36 -21.54
CA GLY A 116 -8.14 -14.52 -20.90
C GLY A 116 -8.20 -14.57 -19.37
N VAL A 117 -7.39 -15.41 -18.75
CA VAL A 117 -7.17 -15.50 -17.30
C VAL A 117 -5.68 -15.44 -17.02
N VAL A 118 -5.26 -14.35 -16.38
CA VAL A 118 -3.88 -14.11 -15.97
C VAL A 118 -3.79 -14.11 -14.46
N VAL A 119 -2.82 -14.84 -13.91
CA VAL A 119 -2.54 -14.87 -12.47
C VAL A 119 -1.26 -14.11 -12.19
N THR A 120 -1.30 -13.24 -11.18
CA THR A 120 -0.16 -12.43 -10.76
C THR A 120 -0.13 -12.27 -9.24
N GLY A 121 0.84 -11.55 -8.69
CA GLY A 121 0.98 -11.28 -7.26
C GLY A 121 1.90 -12.28 -6.55
N CYS A 122 1.82 -12.33 -5.22
CA CYS A 122 2.75 -13.10 -4.39
C CYS A 122 2.67 -14.62 -4.64
N LEU A 123 1.48 -15.19 -4.83
CA LEU A 123 1.32 -16.62 -5.11
C LEU A 123 1.95 -16.96 -6.48
N ALA A 124 1.69 -16.12 -7.48
CA ALA A 124 2.24 -16.25 -8.83
C ALA A 124 3.77 -16.18 -8.85
N GLN A 125 4.35 -15.26 -8.08
CA GLN A 125 5.81 -15.11 -7.97
C GLN A 125 6.45 -16.30 -7.24
N ARG A 126 5.79 -16.82 -6.20
CA ARG A 126 6.34 -17.86 -5.32
C ARG A 126 6.18 -19.28 -5.89
N TYR A 127 5.07 -19.56 -6.57
CA TYR A 127 4.66 -20.90 -7.03
C TYR A 127 4.40 -20.92 -8.54
N ALA A 128 5.24 -20.22 -9.30
CA ALA A 128 5.02 -19.98 -10.72
C ALA A 128 4.88 -21.27 -11.53
N ASN A 129 5.81 -22.20 -11.30
CA ASN A 129 5.89 -23.45 -12.04
C ASN A 129 4.76 -24.39 -11.61
N GLU A 130 4.52 -24.50 -10.31
CA GLU A 130 3.47 -25.33 -9.74
C GLU A 130 2.09 -24.88 -10.23
N LEU A 131 1.81 -23.58 -10.26
CA LEU A 131 0.55 -23.06 -10.82
C LEU A 131 0.41 -23.37 -12.32
N ALA A 132 1.50 -23.30 -13.08
CA ALA A 132 1.47 -23.57 -14.51
C ALA A 132 1.33 -25.06 -14.83
N GLU A 133 1.93 -25.93 -14.02
CA GLU A 133 1.87 -27.39 -14.15
C GLU A 133 0.52 -27.95 -13.68
N GLU A 134 0.06 -27.54 -12.49
CA GLU A 134 -1.19 -28.03 -11.88
C GLU A 134 -2.44 -27.38 -12.48
N ILE A 135 -2.33 -26.14 -13.02
CA ILE A 135 -3.44 -25.38 -13.58
C ILE A 135 -3.12 -24.93 -15.02
N PRO A 136 -2.98 -25.87 -15.98
CA PRO A 136 -2.58 -25.56 -17.36
C PRO A 136 -3.64 -24.76 -18.14
N GLN A 137 -4.84 -24.56 -17.58
CA GLN A 137 -5.91 -23.74 -18.19
C GLN A 137 -5.67 -22.23 -18.05
N LEU A 138 -4.72 -21.82 -17.20
CA LEU A 138 -4.25 -20.44 -17.12
C LEU A 138 -3.64 -19.99 -18.45
N ASP A 139 -3.85 -18.74 -18.83
CA ASP A 139 -3.22 -18.20 -20.06
C ASP A 139 -1.82 -17.63 -19.75
N ALA A 140 -1.65 -17.04 -18.58
CA ALA A 140 -0.34 -16.63 -18.09
C ALA A 140 -0.23 -16.59 -16.57
N VAL A 141 0.97 -16.90 -16.07
CA VAL A 141 1.42 -16.65 -14.70
C VAL A 141 2.50 -15.57 -14.76
N VAL A 142 2.23 -14.40 -14.19
CA VAL A 142 3.04 -13.18 -14.37
C VAL A 142 3.60 -12.70 -13.03
N GLY A 143 4.93 -12.65 -12.93
CA GLY A 143 5.65 -12.12 -11.77
C GLY A 143 5.86 -10.60 -11.82
N PHE A 144 6.42 -10.04 -10.74
CA PHE A 144 6.57 -8.59 -10.56
C PHE A 144 7.35 -7.90 -11.70
N ALA A 145 8.39 -8.56 -12.23
CA ALA A 145 9.24 -8.02 -13.29
C ALA A 145 8.53 -7.79 -14.63
N ASN A 146 7.39 -8.44 -14.86
CA ASN A 146 6.69 -8.39 -16.14
C ASN A 146 5.47 -7.47 -16.13
N TYR A 147 5.26 -6.67 -15.07
CA TYR A 147 4.10 -5.77 -14.96
C TYR A 147 4.07 -4.71 -16.05
N ALA A 148 5.23 -4.18 -16.44
CA ALA A 148 5.31 -3.21 -17.54
C ALA A 148 4.90 -3.80 -18.90
N ASN A 149 4.98 -5.12 -19.06
CA ASN A 149 4.67 -5.83 -20.31
C ASN A 149 3.27 -6.46 -20.34
N ILE A 150 2.48 -6.28 -19.27
CA ILE A 150 1.18 -6.96 -19.09
C ILE A 150 0.19 -6.71 -20.23
N ALA A 151 0.19 -5.50 -20.81
CA ALA A 151 -0.68 -5.15 -21.94
C ALA A 151 -0.39 -6.04 -23.17
N ASN A 152 0.90 -6.24 -23.50
CA ASN A 152 1.31 -7.08 -24.62
C ASN A 152 0.94 -8.54 -24.37
N THR A 153 1.13 -9.04 -23.15
CA THR A 153 0.70 -10.40 -22.75
C THR A 153 -0.80 -10.59 -22.94
N LEU A 154 -1.63 -9.64 -22.49
CA LEU A 154 -3.08 -9.70 -22.70
C LEU A 154 -3.48 -9.65 -24.17
N HIS A 155 -2.80 -8.83 -24.97
CA HIS A 155 -3.04 -8.80 -26.42
C HIS A 155 -2.76 -10.15 -27.06
N GLN A 156 -1.61 -10.75 -26.79
CA GLN A 156 -1.25 -12.08 -27.30
C GLN A 156 -2.29 -13.13 -26.92
N ILE A 157 -2.69 -13.19 -25.65
CA ILE A 157 -3.70 -14.15 -25.15
C ILE A 157 -5.04 -14.02 -25.89
N LEU A 158 -5.47 -12.77 -26.13
CA LEU A 158 -6.78 -12.50 -26.73
C LEU A 158 -6.77 -12.66 -28.26
N ASP A 159 -5.65 -12.37 -28.92
CA ASP A 159 -5.48 -12.53 -30.37
C ASP A 159 -5.26 -13.99 -30.76
N GLU A 160 -4.29 -14.65 -30.12
CA GLU A 160 -3.88 -16.02 -30.41
C GLU A 160 -3.78 -16.81 -29.09
N PRO A 161 -4.83 -17.57 -28.71
CA PRO A 161 -4.79 -18.41 -27.51
C PRO A 161 -3.70 -19.47 -27.66
N THR A 162 -2.53 -19.23 -27.07
CA THR A 162 -1.40 -20.16 -27.03
C THR A 162 -1.44 -21.02 -25.77
N LYS A 163 -0.47 -21.93 -25.62
CA LYS A 163 -0.21 -22.58 -24.33
C LYS A 163 0.05 -21.54 -23.23
N SER A 164 -0.26 -21.92 -21.99
CA SER A 164 0.01 -21.12 -20.78
C SER A 164 1.45 -20.59 -20.79
N GLN A 165 1.60 -19.30 -20.52
CA GLN A 165 2.90 -18.63 -20.46
C GLN A 165 3.35 -18.44 -19.01
N VAL A 166 4.55 -18.88 -18.67
CA VAL A 166 5.17 -18.57 -17.37
C VAL A 166 6.12 -17.40 -17.55
N LEU A 167 5.71 -16.21 -17.09
CA LEU A 167 6.42 -14.95 -17.23
C LEU A 167 6.82 -14.43 -15.85
N VAL A 168 7.63 -15.21 -15.15
CA VAL A 168 8.14 -14.87 -13.82
C VAL A 168 9.62 -14.53 -13.95
N GLY A 169 9.95 -13.28 -13.66
CA GLY A 169 11.34 -12.82 -13.58
C GLY A 169 11.84 -12.80 -12.15
N GLU A 170 13.01 -12.18 -11.95
CA GLU A 170 13.56 -11.99 -10.61
C GLU A 170 12.65 -11.11 -9.74
N ALA A 171 12.54 -11.46 -8.46
CA ALA A 171 11.79 -10.67 -7.49
C ALA A 171 12.41 -9.28 -7.22
N THR A 172 13.71 -9.14 -7.47
CA THR A 172 14.46 -7.91 -7.19
C THR A 172 14.53 -7.05 -8.44
N VAL A 173 13.47 -6.27 -8.68
CA VAL A 173 13.44 -5.31 -9.78
C VAL A 173 13.85 -3.91 -9.28
N PRO A 174 14.60 -3.13 -10.07
CA PRO A 174 14.80 -1.73 -9.77
C PRO A 174 13.46 -1.01 -9.65
N PHE A 175 13.32 -0.12 -8.67
CA PHE A 175 12.12 0.71 -8.58
C PHE A 175 11.97 1.51 -9.86
N GLN A 176 10.87 1.25 -10.56
CA GLN A 176 10.41 2.14 -11.61
C GLN A 176 9.59 3.24 -10.96
N ALA A 177 9.62 4.42 -11.55
CA ALA A 177 8.75 5.46 -11.09
C ALA A 177 7.29 5.08 -11.40
N GLU A 178 6.51 4.94 -10.34
CA GLU A 178 5.10 4.52 -10.36
C GLU A 178 4.18 5.68 -10.80
N TYR A 179 4.59 6.45 -11.83
CA TYR A 179 3.86 7.61 -12.35
C TYR A 179 2.49 7.24 -12.94
N PHE A 180 2.36 6.01 -13.42
CA PHE A 180 1.14 5.47 -13.99
C PHE A 180 0.52 4.49 -12.99
N ARG A 181 -0.18 5.02 -11.99
CA ARG A 181 -1.08 4.26 -11.11
C ARG A 181 -2.53 4.52 -11.52
N HIS A 182 -3.32 3.46 -11.62
CA HIS A 182 -4.78 3.53 -11.61
C HIS A 182 -5.25 3.30 -10.16
N PRO A 183 -5.76 4.33 -9.47
CA PRO A 183 -6.15 4.19 -8.07
C PRO A 183 -7.23 3.12 -7.88
N LEU A 184 -7.06 2.29 -6.85
CA LEU A 184 -8.05 1.34 -6.33
C LEU A 184 -8.57 1.77 -4.95
N THR A 185 -7.87 2.69 -4.31
CA THR A 185 -8.23 3.31 -3.03
C THR A 185 -9.16 4.53 -3.23
N PRO A 186 -9.92 4.95 -2.19
CA PRO A 186 -10.69 6.19 -2.24
C PRO A 186 -9.83 7.41 -2.57
N LYS A 187 -10.38 8.39 -3.29
CA LYS A 187 -9.61 9.53 -3.85
C LYS A 187 -8.76 10.32 -2.84
N HIS A 188 -9.14 10.33 -1.57
CA HIS A 188 -8.51 11.13 -0.53
C HIS A 188 -7.46 10.38 0.29
N THR A 189 -7.26 9.07 0.09
CA THR A 189 -6.24 8.29 0.80
C THR A 189 -5.48 7.40 -0.17
N SER A 190 -4.19 7.19 0.07
CA SER A 190 -3.40 6.27 -0.77
C SER A 190 -2.29 5.64 0.03
N TYR A 191 -2.00 4.38 -0.29
CA TYR A 191 -0.74 3.75 0.12
C TYR A 191 0.41 4.27 -0.73
N LEU A 192 1.54 4.55 -0.09
CA LEU A 192 2.80 4.95 -0.73
C LEU A 192 3.87 3.92 -0.35
N LYS A 193 4.25 3.09 -1.33
CA LYS A 193 5.27 2.05 -1.15
C LYS A 193 6.66 2.71 -1.20
N ILE A 194 7.34 2.75 -0.06
CA ILE A 194 8.65 3.43 0.06
C ILE A 194 9.83 2.47 0.01
N ALA A 195 9.60 1.18 0.21
CA ALA A 195 10.60 0.13 0.11
C ALA A 195 9.92 -1.20 -0.24
N GLU A 196 10.72 -2.19 -0.63
CA GLU A 196 10.25 -3.53 -0.96
C GLU A 196 11.28 -4.58 -0.51
N GLY A 197 10.78 -5.76 -0.16
CA GLY A 197 11.61 -6.87 0.31
C GLY A 197 12.02 -6.67 1.76
N CYS A 198 12.70 -7.66 2.33
CA CYS A 198 13.02 -7.68 3.76
C CYS A 198 14.31 -8.43 4.02
N ASN A 199 15.13 -7.94 4.96
CA ASN A 199 16.38 -8.59 5.37
C ASN A 199 16.25 -9.32 6.72
N HIS A 200 15.08 -9.28 7.37
CA HIS A 200 14.85 -10.03 8.60
C HIS A 200 14.76 -11.52 8.33
N ASN A 201 15.26 -12.32 9.27
CA ASN A 201 15.26 -13.77 9.25
C ASN A 201 14.18 -14.36 10.18
N CYS A 202 13.03 -13.69 10.29
CA CYS A 202 11.92 -14.14 11.13
C CYS A 202 11.53 -15.57 10.75
N ALA A 203 11.49 -16.47 11.74
CA ALA A 203 11.43 -17.90 11.46
C ALA A 203 10.17 -18.34 10.71
N PHE A 204 9.05 -17.62 10.89
CA PHE A 204 7.76 -17.86 10.26
C PHE A 204 7.58 -17.18 8.89
N CYS A 205 8.52 -16.34 8.45
CA CYS A 205 8.30 -15.43 7.32
C CYS A 205 9.00 -15.92 6.05
N SER A 206 8.24 -16.10 4.97
CA SER A 206 8.77 -16.48 3.65
C SER A 206 9.03 -15.29 2.71
N ILE A 207 8.68 -14.06 3.11
CA ILE A 207 8.77 -12.85 2.27
C ILE A 207 10.12 -12.69 1.56
N PRO A 208 11.29 -12.87 2.21
CA PRO A 208 12.58 -12.69 1.53
C PRO A 208 12.78 -13.61 0.32
N SER A 209 12.10 -14.76 0.24
CA SER A 209 12.27 -15.71 -0.86
C SER A 209 11.59 -15.27 -2.15
N PHE A 210 10.51 -14.48 -2.07
CA PHE A 210 9.72 -14.09 -3.25
C PHE A 210 9.56 -12.57 -3.44
N ARG A 211 9.84 -11.74 -2.43
CA ARG A 211 9.97 -10.26 -2.57
C ARG A 211 11.43 -9.80 -2.66
N GLY A 212 12.38 -10.69 -2.35
CA GLY A 212 13.81 -10.41 -2.38
C GLY A 212 14.30 -9.65 -1.15
N LYS A 213 15.56 -9.22 -1.22
CA LYS A 213 16.23 -8.43 -0.17
C LYS A 213 15.60 -7.05 -0.04
N PHE A 214 15.75 -6.46 1.14
CA PHE A 214 15.29 -5.09 1.41
C PHE A 214 15.96 -4.11 0.45
N ARG A 215 15.13 -3.28 -0.19
CA ARG A 215 15.53 -2.21 -1.09
C ARG A 215 14.65 -0.99 -0.85
N SER A 216 15.26 0.17 -0.61
CA SER A 216 14.54 1.43 -0.51
C SER A 216 14.29 2.04 -1.88
N LYS A 217 13.10 2.61 -2.07
CA LYS A 217 12.79 3.43 -3.23
C LYS A 217 13.63 4.72 -3.18
N PRO A 218 14.22 5.16 -4.30
CA PRO A 218 15.02 6.38 -4.31
C PRO A 218 14.25 7.57 -3.72
N PHE A 219 14.91 8.35 -2.86
CA PHE A 219 14.28 9.43 -2.10
C PHE A 219 13.46 10.38 -2.97
N GLN A 220 14.04 10.82 -4.09
CA GLN A 220 13.37 11.74 -5.00
C GLN A 220 12.12 11.13 -5.66
N SER A 221 12.17 9.83 -6.01
CA SER A 221 11.03 9.13 -6.60
C SER A 221 9.86 9.00 -5.62
N VAL A 222 10.13 8.86 -4.31
CA VAL A 222 9.07 8.87 -3.28
C VAL A 222 8.38 10.23 -3.22
N LEU A 223 9.16 11.32 -3.23
CA LEU A 223 8.60 12.68 -3.18
C LEU A 223 7.79 13.04 -4.43
N GLU A 224 8.27 12.65 -5.62
CA GLU A 224 7.56 12.87 -6.88
C GLU A 224 6.22 12.14 -6.91
N GLU A 225 6.20 10.88 -6.47
CA GLU A 225 4.96 10.12 -6.38
C GLU A 225 4.00 10.70 -5.35
N ALA A 226 4.50 11.07 -4.16
CA ALA A 226 3.69 11.70 -3.12
C ALA A 226 3.02 12.99 -3.62
N ASN A 227 3.79 13.86 -4.30
CA ASN A 227 3.26 15.08 -4.91
C ASN A 227 2.21 14.77 -5.98
N MET A 228 2.44 13.77 -6.84
CA MET A 228 1.48 13.36 -7.86
C MET A 228 0.16 12.88 -7.23
N LEU A 229 0.23 12.01 -6.21
CA LEU A 229 -0.94 11.49 -5.50
C LEU A 229 -1.72 12.62 -4.83
N VAL A 230 -1.04 13.51 -4.13
CA VAL A 230 -1.66 14.65 -3.45
C VAL A 230 -2.29 15.64 -4.43
N ASN A 231 -1.65 15.88 -5.58
CA ASN A 231 -2.20 16.71 -6.66
C ASN A 231 -3.48 16.12 -7.29
N ARG A 232 -3.66 14.79 -7.22
CA ARG A 232 -4.88 14.10 -7.66
C ARG A 232 -6.01 14.10 -6.61
N GLY A 233 -5.76 14.65 -5.42
CA GLY A 233 -6.77 14.80 -4.37
C GLY A 233 -6.48 13.98 -3.10
N VAL A 234 -5.37 13.24 -3.03
CA VAL A 234 -4.99 12.50 -1.81
C VAL A 234 -4.67 13.47 -0.68
N ARG A 235 -5.20 13.18 0.51
CA ARG A 235 -5.08 13.95 1.76
C ARG A 235 -4.38 13.13 2.85
N GLU A 236 -4.43 11.80 2.79
CA GLU A 236 -3.72 10.88 3.67
C GLU A 236 -2.78 9.97 2.86
N LEU A 237 -1.50 9.89 3.26
CA LEU A 237 -0.55 8.92 2.74
C LEU A 237 -0.21 7.91 3.84
N SER A 238 -0.46 6.63 3.57
CA SER A 238 0.02 5.54 4.42
C SER A 238 1.32 4.99 3.84
N LEU A 239 2.43 5.25 4.53
CA LEU A 239 3.75 4.75 4.14
C LEU A 239 3.83 3.26 4.47
N ILE A 240 4.15 2.47 3.45
CA ILE A 240 4.20 1.02 3.57
C ILE A 240 5.51 0.46 2.99
N ALA A 241 5.95 -0.63 3.62
CA ALA A 241 6.95 -1.57 3.14
C ALA A 241 6.72 -2.92 3.87
N GLU A 242 7.59 -3.88 3.66
CA GLU A 242 7.76 -5.03 4.56
C GLU A 242 8.34 -4.59 5.91
N ASP A 243 9.23 -3.57 5.89
CA ASP A 243 9.78 -2.90 7.06
C ASP A 243 9.95 -1.39 6.77
N THR A 244 9.00 -0.59 7.23
CA THR A 244 8.92 0.84 6.84
C THR A 244 10.00 1.69 7.50
N ASN A 245 10.36 1.43 8.76
CA ASN A 245 11.36 2.22 9.49
C ASN A 245 12.81 1.84 9.18
N GLN A 246 13.03 0.83 8.34
CA GLN A 246 14.33 0.54 7.72
C GLN A 246 14.66 1.44 6.51
N TYR A 247 13.70 2.27 6.05
CA TYR A 247 13.87 3.10 4.85
C TYR A 247 15.16 3.96 4.85
N GLY A 248 15.90 3.86 3.75
CA GLY A 248 17.14 4.58 3.47
C GLY A 248 18.40 3.96 4.09
N MET A 249 18.29 2.93 4.93
CA MET A 249 19.47 2.29 5.54
C MET A 249 20.36 1.55 4.53
N ASP A 250 19.82 1.16 3.38
CA ASP A 250 20.49 0.48 2.28
C ASP A 250 21.10 1.44 1.24
N PHE A 251 20.90 2.76 1.37
CA PHE A 251 21.55 3.74 0.50
C PHE A 251 23.08 3.84 0.71
N GLY A 252 23.64 3.28 1.78
CA GLY A 252 25.09 3.32 2.00
C GLY A 252 25.66 4.75 2.05
N ASN A 253 26.82 4.99 1.43
CA ASN A 253 27.53 6.26 1.55
C ASN A 253 27.03 7.38 0.63
N HIS A 254 26.27 7.05 -0.42
CA HIS A 254 25.86 8.05 -1.42
C HIS A 254 24.63 8.85 -0.97
N ASP A 255 23.85 8.35 -0.03
CA ASP A 255 22.72 9.06 0.55
C ASP A 255 22.52 8.68 2.03
N GLN A 256 22.61 9.68 2.91
CA GLN A 256 22.44 9.50 4.35
C GLN A 256 21.01 9.76 4.84
N ARG A 257 20.09 10.13 3.95
CA ARG A 257 18.69 10.36 4.31
C ARG A 257 18.02 9.06 4.75
N ARG A 258 17.14 9.17 5.73
CA ARG A 258 16.37 8.07 6.35
C ARG A 258 14.90 8.44 6.41
N LEU A 259 14.09 7.57 7.01
CA LEU A 259 12.65 7.81 7.18
C LEU A 259 12.35 9.16 7.84
N ALA A 260 13.13 9.58 8.84
CA ALA A 260 12.92 10.87 9.50
C ALA A 260 13.00 12.04 8.52
N ASP A 261 14.02 12.07 7.65
CA ASP A 261 14.18 13.12 6.63
C ASP A 261 13.04 13.08 5.61
N LEU A 262 12.61 11.88 5.22
CA LEU A 262 11.47 11.71 4.32
C LEU A 262 10.18 12.27 4.93
N LEU A 263 9.95 12.08 6.24
CA LEU A 263 8.77 12.62 6.92
C LEU A 263 8.75 14.15 6.91
N TYR A 264 9.90 14.80 7.12
CA TYR A 264 10.00 16.26 7.03
C TYR A 264 9.67 16.77 5.61
N GLU A 265 10.25 16.16 4.57
CA GLU A 265 9.99 16.56 3.18
C GLU A 265 8.55 16.31 2.74
N LEU A 266 7.95 15.18 3.13
CA LEU A 266 6.53 14.91 2.87
C LEU A 266 5.62 15.90 3.61
N ALA A 267 6.01 16.34 4.80
CA ALA A 267 5.23 17.30 5.58
C ALA A 267 5.17 18.68 4.93
N GLU A 268 6.12 19.05 4.07
CA GLU A 268 6.09 20.31 3.32
C GLU A 268 5.01 20.33 2.21
N ILE A 269 4.47 19.17 1.80
CA ILE A 269 3.45 19.11 0.75
C ILE A 269 2.14 19.77 1.25
N PRO A 270 1.69 20.92 0.70
CA PRO A 270 0.67 21.75 1.36
C PRO A 270 -0.70 21.09 1.53
N LYS A 271 -1.15 20.33 0.53
CA LYS A 271 -2.47 19.66 0.52
C LYS A 271 -2.50 18.35 1.31
N LEU A 272 -1.34 17.79 1.63
CA LEU A 272 -1.23 16.59 2.46
C LEU A 272 -1.60 16.93 3.90
N LYS A 273 -2.46 16.10 4.51
CA LYS A 273 -2.96 16.29 5.88
C LYS A 273 -2.41 15.24 6.83
N TRP A 274 -2.44 13.97 6.44
CA TRP A 274 -1.98 12.85 7.29
C TRP A 274 -0.91 12.02 6.60
N ILE A 275 0.12 11.66 7.38
CA ILE A 275 1.16 10.68 7.04
C ILE A 275 1.10 9.60 8.11
N ARG A 276 0.83 8.37 7.71
CA ARG A 276 0.68 7.20 8.60
C ARG A 276 1.81 6.21 8.37
N LEU A 277 2.35 5.67 9.45
CA LEU A 277 3.38 4.64 9.41
C LEU A 277 2.77 3.26 9.69
N LEU A 278 2.88 2.36 8.72
CA LEU A 278 2.47 0.97 8.87
C LEU A 278 3.69 0.04 8.80
N TYR A 279 3.62 -1.17 9.38
CA TYR A 279 4.66 -2.18 9.26
C TYR A 279 6.05 -1.74 9.75
N CYS A 280 6.14 -1.08 10.91
CA CYS A 280 7.43 -0.74 11.52
C CYS A 280 7.99 -1.94 12.29
N TYR A 281 9.26 -2.28 12.07
CA TYR A 281 9.96 -3.27 12.87
C TYR A 281 10.48 -2.67 14.18
N PRO A 282 10.50 -3.40 15.31
CA PRO A 282 10.93 -2.84 16.60
C PRO A 282 12.35 -2.25 16.63
N SER A 283 13.27 -2.73 15.81
CA SER A 283 14.70 -2.38 15.97
C SER A 283 15.16 -1.06 15.35
N TYR A 284 14.35 -0.39 14.52
CA TYR A 284 14.81 0.75 13.71
C TYR A 284 14.22 2.11 14.12
N PHE A 285 13.99 2.33 15.43
CA PHE A 285 13.55 3.61 15.97
C PHE A 285 14.72 4.46 16.47
N SER A 286 15.24 5.32 15.60
CA SER A 286 16.27 6.30 15.98
C SER A 286 15.66 7.47 16.76
N PRO A 287 16.45 8.18 17.60
CA PRO A 287 15.98 9.42 18.24
C PRO A 287 15.46 10.47 17.25
N ALA A 288 16.04 10.54 16.05
CA ALA A 288 15.59 11.44 15.00
C ALA A 288 14.21 11.05 14.46
N LEU A 289 13.96 9.75 14.26
CA LEU A 289 12.64 9.26 13.83
C LEU A 289 11.57 9.49 14.90
N ILE A 290 11.89 9.20 16.17
CA ILE A 290 10.96 9.44 17.29
C ILE A 290 10.57 10.92 17.35
N ARG A 291 11.54 11.84 17.27
CA ARG A 291 11.27 13.29 17.21
C ARG A 291 10.45 13.69 15.99
N ALA A 292 10.78 13.18 14.80
CA ALA A 292 10.00 13.47 13.60
C ALA A 292 8.53 13.04 13.76
N ILE A 293 8.27 11.85 14.33
CA ILE A 293 6.91 11.38 14.60
C ILE A 293 6.23 12.24 15.66
N ALA A 294 6.94 12.71 16.69
CA ALA A 294 6.38 13.57 17.74
C ALA A 294 6.05 14.98 17.23
N ASP A 295 7.01 15.62 16.56
CA ASP A 295 7.01 17.05 16.30
C ASP A 295 6.25 17.42 15.02
N ILE A 296 6.23 16.55 14.01
CA ILE A 296 5.57 16.85 12.73
C ILE A 296 4.04 16.69 12.89
N PRO A 297 3.23 17.76 12.74
CA PRO A 297 1.79 17.67 12.97
C PRO A 297 1.05 16.78 11.96
N LYS A 298 1.55 16.71 10.72
CA LYS A 298 0.97 15.86 9.67
C LYS A 298 1.25 14.38 9.89
N VAL A 299 2.24 14.01 10.70
CA VAL A 299 2.48 12.60 11.04
C VAL A 299 1.52 12.23 12.15
N VAL A 300 0.57 11.34 11.84
CA VAL A 300 -0.42 10.89 12.83
C VAL A 300 0.31 10.16 13.96
N LYS A 301 -0.14 10.35 15.20
CA LYS A 301 0.46 9.70 16.38
C LYS A 301 -0.03 8.26 16.48
N TYR A 302 0.23 7.49 15.43
CA TYR A 302 -0.15 6.10 15.25
C TYR A 302 1.03 5.35 14.63
N ILE A 303 1.43 4.25 15.27
CA ILE A 303 2.48 3.36 14.77
C ILE A 303 1.95 1.93 14.83
N ASP A 304 1.98 1.26 13.68
CA ASP A 304 1.81 -0.19 13.59
C ASP A 304 3.16 -0.88 13.73
N ILE A 305 3.35 -1.58 14.85
CA ILE A 305 4.57 -2.28 15.23
C ILE A 305 4.26 -3.74 15.56
N PRO A 306 4.21 -4.64 14.55
CA PRO A 306 3.94 -6.05 14.79
C PRO A 306 5.00 -6.63 15.72
N LEU A 307 4.64 -7.09 16.92
CA LEU A 307 5.56 -7.69 17.90
C LEU A 307 5.67 -9.21 17.75
N GLN A 308 4.61 -9.84 17.25
CA GLN A 308 4.44 -11.27 16.99
C GLN A 308 4.22 -12.14 18.22
N HIS A 309 4.91 -11.88 19.34
CA HIS A 309 4.67 -12.56 20.61
C HIS A 309 5.15 -11.69 21.79
N ALA A 310 4.99 -12.18 23.03
CA ALA A 310 5.49 -11.53 24.25
C ALA A 310 6.42 -12.44 25.08
N SER A 311 6.25 -13.76 25.08
CA SER A 311 7.20 -14.68 25.74
C SER A 311 8.58 -14.69 25.07
N ASP A 312 9.64 -14.58 25.86
CA ASP A 312 11.03 -14.65 25.41
C ASP A 312 11.39 -16.03 24.82
N ASN A 313 10.78 -17.11 25.33
CA ASN A 313 10.96 -18.46 24.79
C ASN A 313 10.49 -18.52 23.33
N VAL A 314 9.28 -18.02 23.06
CA VAL A 314 8.70 -17.99 21.71
C VAL A 314 9.41 -16.99 20.82
N LEU A 315 9.67 -15.76 21.30
CA LEU A 315 10.34 -14.70 20.54
C LEU A 315 11.72 -15.15 20.04
N LYS A 316 12.50 -15.82 20.88
CA LYS A 316 13.79 -16.39 20.49
C LYS A 316 13.65 -17.38 19.33
N ARG A 317 12.66 -18.28 19.39
CA ARG A 317 12.41 -19.25 18.31
C ARG A 317 11.87 -18.62 17.03
N MET A 318 11.16 -17.50 17.15
CA MET A 318 10.71 -16.68 16.02
C MET A 318 11.85 -15.86 15.37
N ASN A 319 13.06 -15.84 15.94
CA ASN A 319 14.14 -14.90 15.60
C ASN A 319 13.68 -13.43 15.75
N ARG A 320 13.14 -13.09 16.92
CA ARG A 320 12.60 -11.76 17.25
C ARG A 320 13.30 -11.17 18.47
N PRO A 321 13.29 -9.83 18.63
CA PRO A 321 13.82 -9.19 19.83
C PRO A 321 13.07 -9.64 21.10
N SER A 322 13.75 -9.60 22.25
CA SER A 322 13.18 -10.01 23.54
C SER A 322 12.01 -9.12 23.99
N ARG A 323 11.21 -9.63 24.94
CA ARG A 323 10.16 -8.91 25.65
C ARG A 323 10.70 -7.68 26.34
N SER A 324 11.85 -7.80 27.01
CA SER A 324 12.48 -6.68 27.73
C SER A 324 12.84 -5.52 26.79
N TYR A 325 13.43 -5.84 25.62
CA TYR A 325 13.78 -4.85 24.61
C TYR A 325 12.52 -4.18 24.03
N THR A 326 11.55 -4.98 23.59
CA THR A 326 10.31 -4.46 22.99
C THR A 326 9.52 -3.62 24.00
N ARG A 327 9.38 -4.09 25.24
CA ARG A 327 8.76 -3.34 26.34
C ARG A 327 9.42 -1.97 26.52
N GLN A 328 10.74 -1.93 26.66
CA GLN A 328 11.48 -0.67 26.85
C GLN A 328 11.24 0.30 25.69
N LEU A 329 11.32 -0.20 24.46
CA LEU A 329 11.03 0.59 23.26
C LEU A 329 9.61 1.17 23.29
N LEU A 330 8.58 0.36 23.56
CA LEU A 330 7.20 0.83 23.51
C LEU A 330 6.92 1.93 24.55
N TYR A 331 7.47 1.79 25.77
CA TYR A 331 7.35 2.83 26.78
C TYR A 331 8.14 4.09 26.41
N GLN A 332 9.34 3.94 25.86
CA GLN A 332 10.10 5.07 25.31
C GLN A 332 9.29 5.80 24.22
N LEU A 333 8.64 5.08 23.31
CA LEU A 333 7.80 5.68 22.27
C LEU A 333 6.60 6.43 22.88
N LYS A 334 5.88 5.83 23.83
CA LYS A 334 4.75 6.48 24.52
C LYS A 334 5.18 7.73 25.30
N GLU A 335 6.35 7.70 25.93
CA GLU A 335 6.89 8.83 26.69
C GLU A 335 7.30 9.99 25.78
N ASN A 336 7.91 9.70 24.63
CA ASN A 336 8.47 10.72 23.73
C ASN A 336 7.49 11.20 22.65
N ILE A 337 6.37 10.50 22.43
CA ILE A 337 5.37 10.84 21.41
C ILE A 337 4.01 11.01 22.10
N PRO A 338 3.65 12.25 22.51
CA PRO A 338 2.37 12.51 23.17
C PRO A 338 1.17 12.09 22.30
N GLY A 339 0.21 11.40 22.91
CA GLY A 339 -1.00 10.94 22.22
C GLY A 339 -0.80 9.72 21.31
N LEU A 340 0.37 9.06 21.38
CA LEU A 340 0.68 7.89 20.58
C LEU A 340 -0.29 6.72 20.83
N CYS A 341 -0.89 6.25 19.74
CA CYS A 341 -1.62 5.00 19.68
C CYS A 341 -0.77 3.93 19.00
N LEU A 342 -0.62 2.78 19.65
CA LEU A 342 0.17 1.66 19.15
C LEU A 342 -0.74 0.54 18.69
N ARG A 343 -0.50 0.08 17.47
CA ARG A 343 -1.04 -1.16 16.93
C ARG A 343 0.02 -2.25 16.94
N SER A 344 -0.37 -3.47 17.29
CA SER A 344 0.51 -4.64 17.15
C SER A 344 -0.22 -5.80 16.48
N THR A 345 0.52 -6.86 16.17
CA THR A 345 0.01 -8.11 15.64
C THR A 345 0.74 -9.27 16.33
N PHE A 346 0.00 -10.32 16.66
CA PHE A 346 0.48 -11.47 17.40
C PHE A 346 0.10 -12.78 16.70
N ILE A 347 0.96 -13.79 16.84
CA ILE A 347 0.80 -15.13 16.28
C ILE A 347 0.64 -16.13 17.43
N CYS A 348 -0.43 -16.92 17.42
CA CYS A 348 -0.81 -17.86 18.46
C CYS A 348 -0.51 -19.31 18.04
N GLY A 349 -0.03 -20.11 19.00
CA GLY A 349 0.47 -21.47 18.83
C GLY A 349 1.59 -21.61 17.81
N PHE A 350 2.59 -20.74 17.90
CA PHE A 350 3.88 -20.94 17.23
C PHE A 350 4.51 -22.27 17.71
N PRO A 351 5.34 -22.96 16.89
CA PRO A 351 5.94 -24.23 17.30
C PRO A 351 6.61 -24.11 18.67
N GLY A 352 6.19 -25.01 19.57
CA GLY A 352 6.45 -25.17 21.01
C GLY A 352 6.21 -23.97 21.92
N GLU A 353 5.20 -23.18 21.62
CA GLU A 353 4.55 -22.27 22.56
C GLU A 353 3.77 -23.05 23.63
N THR A 354 4.15 -22.90 24.90
CA THR A 354 3.50 -23.57 26.04
C THR A 354 2.29 -22.80 26.55
N GLU A 355 1.59 -23.34 27.55
CA GLU A 355 0.48 -22.61 28.20
C GLU A 355 1.00 -21.39 28.98
N GLU A 356 2.16 -21.51 29.62
CA GLU A 356 2.84 -20.41 30.31
C GLU A 356 3.21 -19.28 29.34
N ASP A 357 3.73 -19.62 28.15
CA ASP A 357 4.05 -18.64 27.10
C ASP A 357 2.81 -17.85 26.65
N HIS A 358 1.67 -18.54 26.53
CA HIS A 358 0.39 -17.93 26.18
C HIS A 358 -0.13 -17.05 27.32
N ARG A 359 -0.03 -17.49 28.58
CA ARG A 359 -0.40 -16.67 29.75
C ARG A 359 0.43 -15.39 29.84
N GLU A 360 1.73 -15.47 29.60
CA GLU A 360 2.59 -14.28 29.52
C GLU A 360 2.14 -13.28 28.44
N LEU A 361 1.65 -13.78 27.30
CA LEU A 361 1.10 -12.95 26.22
C LEU A 361 -0.22 -12.30 26.61
N VAL A 362 -1.13 -13.04 27.24
CA VAL A 362 -2.40 -12.53 27.77
C VAL A 362 -2.14 -11.39 28.77
N GLU A 363 -1.30 -11.65 29.77
CA GLU A 363 -0.91 -10.67 30.79
C GLU A 363 -0.28 -9.41 30.18
N TRP A 364 0.59 -9.59 29.19
CA TRP A 364 1.23 -8.45 28.53
C TRP A 364 0.25 -7.57 27.77
N ILE A 365 -0.72 -8.16 27.09
CA ILE A 365 -1.72 -7.41 26.33
C ILE A 365 -2.64 -6.64 27.27
N GLU A 366 -3.05 -7.26 28.37
CA GLU A 366 -3.83 -6.61 29.42
C GLU A 366 -3.06 -5.45 30.07
N GLU A 367 -1.80 -5.67 30.47
CA GLU A 367 -0.96 -4.65 31.11
C GLU A 367 -0.69 -3.46 30.18
N PHE A 368 -0.30 -3.73 28.93
CA PHE A 368 0.12 -2.67 28.01
C PHE A 368 -1.07 -1.92 27.38
N ALA A 369 -2.20 -2.60 27.23
CA ALA A 369 -3.44 -2.11 26.63
C ALA A 369 -3.21 -1.44 25.26
N PHE A 370 -2.85 -2.24 24.25
CA PHE A 370 -2.69 -1.74 22.88
C PHE A 370 -3.98 -1.09 22.36
N ALA A 371 -3.85 0.06 21.69
CA ALA A 371 -5.02 0.73 21.10
C ALA A 371 -5.69 -0.15 20.03
N ARG A 372 -4.88 -0.91 19.29
CA ARG A 372 -5.30 -1.90 18.29
C ARG A 372 -4.39 -3.12 18.37
N ALA A 373 -4.93 -4.33 18.25
CA ALA A 373 -4.12 -5.54 18.11
C ALA A 373 -4.83 -6.56 17.22
N GLY A 374 -4.07 -7.22 16.35
CA GLY A 374 -4.54 -8.35 15.54
C GLY A 374 -3.95 -9.67 16.01
N PHE A 375 -4.73 -10.74 15.90
CA PHE A 375 -4.34 -12.09 16.34
C PHE A 375 -4.55 -13.09 15.21
N PHE A 376 -3.51 -13.87 14.93
CA PHE A 376 -3.51 -14.90 13.90
C PHE A 376 -3.04 -16.22 14.49
N THR A 377 -3.54 -17.34 13.98
CA THR A 377 -2.94 -18.65 14.30
C THR A 377 -1.66 -18.81 13.48
N TYR A 378 -0.69 -19.56 13.99
CA TYR A 378 0.50 -19.90 13.24
C TYR A 378 0.15 -20.76 12.01
N SER A 379 0.48 -20.25 10.82
CA SER A 379 0.39 -20.95 9.53
C SER A 379 1.70 -21.68 9.25
N LEU A 380 1.62 -22.99 9.01
CA LEU A 380 2.79 -23.81 8.66
C LEU A 380 3.16 -23.57 7.18
N GLU A 381 4.38 -23.08 6.93
CA GLU A 381 4.83 -22.70 5.59
C GLU A 381 6.15 -23.41 5.23
N GLU A 382 6.13 -24.28 4.22
CA GLU A 382 7.25 -25.18 3.81
C GLU A 382 8.61 -24.48 3.61
N ASN A 383 8.60 -23.23 3.14
CA ASN A 383 9.80 -22.47 2.81
C ASN A 383 10.25 -21.54 3.96
N THR A 384 9.90 -21.86 5.20
CA THR A 384 10.25 -21.08 6.40
C THR A 384 11.06 -21.92 7.37
N SER A 385 11.97 -21.31 8.14
CA SER A 385 12.75 -22.10 9.12
C SER A 385 11.88 -22.68 10.24
N ALA A 386 10.74 -22.05 10.54
CA ALA A 386 9.77 -22.55 11.49
C ALA A 386 9.06 -23.84 11.04
N TYR A 387 9.10 -24.18 9.76
CA TYR A 387 8.56 -25.45 9.24
C TYR A 387 9.26 -26.67 9.85
N HIS A 388 10.55 -26.55 10.13
CA HIS A 388 11.39 -27.65 10.63
C HIS A 388 11.49 -27.66 12.16
N LEU A 389 10.74 -26.81 12.86
CA LEU A 389 10.79 -26.72 14.32
C LEU A 389 9.87 -27.76 14.97
N ASP A 390 10.37 -28.43 16.00
CA ASP A 390 9.55 -29.35 16.79
C ASP A 390 8.48 -28.64 17.64
N GLY A 391 7.50 -29.41 18.12
CA GLY A 391 6.49 -28.94 19.07
C GLY A 391 5.34 -28.17 18.41
N HIS A 392 4.97 -28.49 17.17
CA HIS A 392 3.80 -27.89 16.53
C HIS A 392 2.54 -28.04 17.39
N VAL A 393 1.91 -26.92 17.68
CA VAL A 393 0.67 -26.85 18.47
C VAL A 393 -0.51 -27.27 17.60
N SER A 394 -1.48 -27.98 18.17
CA SER A 394 -2.68 -28.40 17.44
C SER A 394 -3.53 -27.19 17.04
N GLU A 395 -4.29 -27.31 15.94
CA GLU A 395 -5.11 -26.21 15.45
C GLU A 395 -6.21 -25.80 16.44
N GLN A 396 -6.74 -26.77 17.20
CA GLN A 396 -7.71 -26.51 18.27
C GLN A 396 -7.13 -25.60 19.37
N VAL A 397 -5.88 -25.85 19.80
CA VAL A 397 -5.22 -25.04 20.82
C VAL A 397 -4.88 -23.66 20.27
N LYS A 398 -4.34 -23.57 19.04
CA LYS A 398 -4.08 -22.27 18.38
C LYS A 398 -5.33 -21.40 18.32
N GLN A 399 -6.45 -21.99 17.90
CA GLN A 399 -7.71 -21.27 17.74
C GLN A 399 -8.27 -20.83 19.10
N ALA A 400 -8.24 -21.70 20.12
CA ALA A 400 -8.66 -21.35 21.48
C ALA A 400 -7.84 -20.17 22.05
N ARG A 401 -6.51 -20.19 21.88
CA ARG A 401 -5.62 -19.09 22.31
C ARG A 401 -5.92 -17.78 21.58
N LYS A 402 -6.12 -17.86 20.25
CA LYS A 402 -6.53 -16.70 19.44
C LYS A 402 -7.85 -16.13 19.94
N ASP A 403 -8.86 -16.96 20.18
CA ASP A 403 -10.19 -16.51 20.61
C ASP A 403 -10.17 -15.84 22.00
N GLU A 404 -9.35 -16.36 22.93
CA GLU A 404 -9.11 -15.73 24.24
C GLU A 404 -8.51 -14.33 24.09
N LEU A 405 -7.45 -14.19 23.28
CA LEU A 405 -6.77 -12.91 23.06
C LEU A 405 -7.64 -11.90 22.29
N VAL A 406 -8.43 -12.37 21.33
CA VAL A 406 -9.41 -11.53 20.62
C VAL A 406 -10.45 -10.99 21.61
N SER A 407 -11.00 -11.84 22.47
CA SER A 407 -12.01 -11.44 23.47
C SER A 407 -11.44 -10.42 24.47
N LEU A 408 -10.20 -10.63 24.92
CA LEU A 408 -9.48 -9.66 25.77
C LEU A 408 -9.30 -8.32 25.04
N GLN A 409 -8.80 -8.35 23.80
CA GLN A 409 -8.55 -7.13 23.04
C GLN A 409 -9.83 -6.35 22.73
N GLN A 410 -10.96 -7.02 22.49
CA GLN A 410 -12.26 -6.35 22.33
C GLN A 410 -12.59 -5.49 23.55
N SER A 411 -12.44 -6.06 24.76
CA SER A 411 -12.68 -5.34 26.02
C SER A 411 -11.75 -4.13 26.20
N ILE A 412 -10.47 -4.28 25.80
CA ILE A 412 -9.48 -3.18 25.82
C ILE A 412 -9.87 -2.09 24.81
N GLN A 413 -10.30 -2.45 23.60
CA GLN A 413 -10.70 -1.49 22.57
C GLN A 413 -11.98 -0.74 22.92
N GLU A 414 -12.95 -1.39 23.54
CA GLU A 414 -14.16 -0.75 24.07
C GLU A 414 -13.81 0.26 25.18
N SER A 415 -12.91 -0.13 26.09
CA SER A 415 -12.39 0.75 27.13
C SER A 415 -11.60 1.93 26.54
N PHE A 416 -10.87 1.71 25.45
CA PHE A 416 -10.19 2.77 24.71
C PHE A 416 -11.18 3.72 24.03
N ALA A 417 -12.21 3.20 23.36
CA ALA A 417 -13.26 3.99 22.71
C ALA A 417 -14.02 4.87 23.71
N THR A 418 -14.37 4.32 24.88
CA THR A 418 -15.09 5.03 25.95
C THR A 418 -14.33 6.28 26.44
N LYS A 419 -12.99 6.28 26.40
CA LYS A 419 -12.16 7.45 26.77
C LYS A 419 -12.35 8.64 25.85
N TRP A 420 -12.95 8.45 24.67
CA TRP A 420 -13.22 9.51 23.71
C TRP A 420 -14.61 10.11 23.84
N ILE A 421 -15.53 9.48 24.57
CA ILE A 421 -16.88 10.00 24.79
C ILE A 421 -16.80 11.37 25.47
N GLY A 422 -17.54 12.34 24.93
CA GLY A 422 -17.53 13.74 25.36
C GLY A 422 -16.31 14.55 24.91
N LYS A 423 -15.37 13.96 24.16
CA LYS A 423 -14.21 14.67 23.60
C LYS A 423 -14.46 15.05 22.15
N LYS A 424 -13.70 16.05 21.72
CA LYS A 424 -13.62 16.49 20.32
C LYS A 424 -12.39 15.86 19.67
N ILE A 425 -12.57 15.24 18.51
CA ILE A 425 -11.48 14.64 17.74
C ILE A 425 -11.55 15.02 16.26
N GLU A 426 -10.40 15.04 15.61
CA GLU A 426 -10.30 15.19 14.16
C GLU A 426 -10.67 13.89 13.45
N VAL A 427 -11.63 13.97 12.55
CA VAL A 427 -12.13 12.83 11.76
C VAL A 427 -12.06 13.17 10.29
N MET A 428 -11.31 12.37 9.53
CA MET A 428 -11.32 12.42 8.07
C MET A 428 -12.53 11.65 7.56
N ILE A 429 -13.37 12.29 6.75
CA ILE A 429 -14.56 11.63 6.18
C ILE A 429 -14.13 10.75 5.01
N ASP A 430 -14.52 9.48 5.03
CA ASP A 430 -14.23 8.53 3.96
C ASP A 430 -15.40 8.38 3.01
N LYS A 431 -16.63 8.40 3.54
CA LYS A 431 -17.84 8.12 2.77
C LYS A 431 -19.05 8.82 3.37
N VAL A 432 -19.92 9.33 2.50
CA VAL A 432 -21.24 9.85 2.88
C VAL A 432 -22.29 8.81 2.47
N GLU A 433 -23.17 8.44 3.39
CA GLU A 433 -24.29 7.53 3.15
C GLU A 433 -25.62 8.20 3.51
N LYS A 434 -26.75 7.57 3.17
CA LYS A 434 -28.06 8.10 3.55
C LYS A 434 -28.25 7.96 5.06
N GLY A 435 -28.40 9.07 5.75
CA GLY A 435 -28.59 9.15 7.20
C GLY A 435 -27.35 9.60 7.98
N TYR A 436 -26.14 9.34 7.48
CA TYR A 436 -24.89 9.53 8.23
C TYR A 436 -23.66 9.49 7.31
N SER A 437 -22.51 9.89 7.83
CA SER A 437 -21.20 9.77 7.17
C SER A 437 -20.30 8.82 7.96
N LYS A 438 -19.35 8.18 7.27
CA LYS A 438 -18.29 7.36 7.85
C LYS A 438 -16.96 8.09 7.69
N GLY A 439 -16.18 8.10 8.74
CA GLY A 439 -14.82 8.61 8.73
C GLY A 439 -13.92 7.86 9.69
N ARG A 440 -12.69 8.35 9.84
CA ARG A 440 -11.67 7.76 10.72
C ARG A 440 -10.96 8.82 11.52
N ALA A 441 -10.61 8.48 12.76
CA ALA A 441 -9.72 9.27 13.59
C ALA A 441 -8.24 9.00 13.22
N TYR A 442 -7.33 9.82 13.74
CA TYR A 442 -5.90 9.64 13.48
C TYR A 442 -5.37 8.27 13.94
N PHE A 443 -6.03 7.63 14.91
CA PHE A 443 -5.65 6.32 15.45
C PHE A 443 -6.30 5.12 14.72
N ASP A 444 -7.02 5.37 13.62
CA ASP A 444 -7.64 4.31 12.81
C ASP A 444 -7.07 4.29 11.38
N ALA A 445 -6.39 3.19 11.02
CA ALA A 445 -5.90 2.96 9.67
C ALA A 445 -7.04 2.59 8.70
N PRO A 446 -6.97 3.02 7.43
CA PRO A 446 -7.98 2.68 6.41
C PRO A 446 -8.20 1.16 6.30
N GLU A 447 -9.45 0.73 6.27
CA GLU A 447 -9.90 -0.67 6.08
C GLU A 447 -9.44 -1.69 7.14
N ILE A 448 -8.66 -1.27 8.15
CA ILE A 448 -8.03 -2.17 9.13
C ILE A 448 -8.60 -1.97 10.53
N ASP A 449 -8.80 -0.71 10.94
CA ASP A 449 -9.19 -0.37 12.32
C ASP A 449 -10.66 0.11 12.40
N GLY A 450 -11.01 0.88 13.43
CA GLY A 450 -12.39 1.31 13.71
C GLY A 450 -12.90 2.41 12.79
N VAL A 451 -14.21 2.63 12.86
CA VAL A 451 -14.93 3.65 12.09
C VAL A 451 -15.54 4.67 13.05
N VAL A 452 -15.57 5.94 12.62
CA VAL A 452 -16.34 7.00 13.25
C VAL A 452 -17.59 7.29 12.42
N TYR A 453 -18.76 7.05 13.00
CA TYR A 453 -20.06 7.35 12.43
C TYR A 453 -20.46 8.78 12.78
N VAL A 454 -20.52 9.66 11.78
CA VAL A 454 -20.90 11.06 11.96
C VAL A 454 -22.36 11.24 11.56
N LEU A 455 -23.21 11.72 12.48
CA LEU A 455 -24.66 11.86 12.33
C LEU A 455 -25.08 13.05 11.44
N GLN A 456 -24.40 13.23 10.31
CA GLN A 456 -24.62 14.28 9.31
C GLN A 456 -24.25 13.79 7.91
N GLN A 457 -24.78 14.45 6.87
CA GLN A 457 -24.60 14.03 5.46
C GLN A 457 -24.00 15.12 4.55
N ASN A 458 -23.98 16.37 4.98
CA ASN A 458 -23.45 17.50 4.21
C ASN A 458 -21.92 17.64 4.34
N LEU A 459 -21.23 16.50 4.44
CA LEU A 459 -19.77 16.44 4.60
C LEU A 459 -19.12 16.02 3.29
N VAL A 460 -17.85 16.37 3.14
CA VAL A 460 -17.07 16.11 1.93
C VAL A 460 -16.02 15.03 2.24
N PRO A 461 -16.03 13.88 1.53
CA PRO A 461 -14.96 12.90 1.65
C PRO A 461 -13.57 13.51 1.44
N GLY A 462 -12.62 13.14 2.28
CA GLY A 462 -11.26 13.68 2.33
C GLY A 462 -11.07 14.94 3.17
N ASN A 463 -12.16 15.61 3.57
CA ASN A 463 -12.06 16.72 4.53
C ASN A 463 -12.02 16.18 5.96
N ILE A 464 -11.37 16.95 6.83
CA ILE A 464 -11.23 16.65 8.26
C ILE A 464 -12.15 17.59 9.02
N TYR A 465 -13.01 17.03 9.86
CA TYR A 465 -13.94 17.78 10.71
C TYR A 465 -13.64 17.52 12.17
N GLN A 466 -13.93 18.50 13.03
CA GLN A 466 -13.97 18.31 14.47
C GLN A 466 -15.30 17.66 14.84
N ILE A 467 -15.23 16.45 15.36
CA ILE A 467 -16.39 15.65 15.76
C ILE A 467 -16.42 15.55 17.27
N GLU A 468 -17.54 15.94 17.86
CA GLU A 468 -17.82 15.64 19.27
C GLU A 468 -18.38 14.22 19.37
N ILE A 469 -17.69 13.37 20.13
CA ILE A 469 -18.02 11.96 20.27
C ILE A 469 -19.11 11.81 21.33
N LEU A 470 -20.27 11.33 20.91
CA LEU A 470 -21.44 11.13 21.77
C LEU A 470 -21.42 9.76 22.45
N GLY A 471 -20.81 8.77 21.81
CA GLY A 471 -20.75 7.41 22.34
C GLY A 471 -19.95 6.47 21.44
N SER A 472 -20.00 5.19 21.79
CA SER A 472 -19.43 4.10 21.00
C SER A 472 -20.41 2.93 20.86
N HIS A 473 -20.23 2.12 19.83
CA HIS A 473 -20.84 0.80 19.69
C HIS A 473 -19.71 -0.22 19.50
N GLY A 474 -19.43 -1.01 20.53
CA GLY A 474 -18.15 -1.70 20.62
C GLY A 474 -17.01 -0.69 20.65
N TRP A 475 -16.07 -0.82 19.71
CA TRP A 475 -14.93 0.09 19.54
C TRP A 475 -15.14 1.18 18.48
N ASP A 476 -16.23 1.12 17.72
CA ASP A 476 -16.58 2.16 16.76
C ASP A 476 -17.19 3.36 17.50
N LEU A 477 -16.86 4.56 17.06
CA LEU A 477 -17.34 5.80 17.68
C LEU A 477 -18.49 6.38 16.89
N TYR A 478 -19.37 7.13 17.54
CA TYR A 478 -20.34 7.98 16.84
C TYR A 478 -20.44 9.38 17.45
N GLY A 479 -20.72 10.36 16.60
CA GLY A 479 -20.70 11.77 16.99
C GLY A 479 -21.34 12.69 15.96
N HIS A 480 -21.23 14.00 16.18
CA HIS A 480 -21.70 15.02 15.24
C HIS A 480 -20.64 16.10 15.01
N VAL A 481 -20.77 16.81 13.88
CA VAL A 481 -19.95 17.99 13.61
C VAL A 481 -20.47 19.15 14.45
N GLU A 482 -19.55 20.01 14.86
CA GLU A 482 -19.85 21.30 15.47
C GLU A 482 -20.44 22.29 14.43
N ASP A 483 -21.59 22.90 14.75
CA ASP A 483 -22.35 23.79 13.85
C ASP A 483 -21.54 24.99 13.33
N ASP A 484 -20.47 25.41 14.01
CA ASP A 484 -19.70 26.61 13.67
C ASP A 484 -18.68 26.44 12.51
N LYS A 485 -18.43 25.23 12.01
CA LYS A 485 -17.37 24.98 10.98
C LYS A 485 -17.83 24.49 9.62
N ILE A 486 -19.13 24.20 9.43
CA ILE A 486 -19.67 23.90 8.10
C ILE A 486 -19.53 25.11 7.14
N ALA A 487 -19.35 26.32 7.67
CA ALA A 487 -19.38 27.57 6.90
C ALA A 487 -18.04 28.05 6.29
N LYS A 488 -16.88 27.39 6.48
CA LYS A 488 -15.58 27.99 6.08
C LYS A 488 -14.72 27.26 5.04
N GLU A 489 -15.00 26.01 4.67
CA GLU A 489 -14.21 25.31 3.63
C GLU A 489 -14.93 25.13 2.28
N THR A 490 -16.19 25.54 2.16
CA THR A 490 -16.96 25.44 0.89
C THR A 490 -16.70 26.60 -0.08
N LEU A 491 -15.86 27.57 0.27
CA LEU A 491 -15.61 28.77 -0.52
C LEU A 491 -14.12 29.07 -0.67
N GLN A 492 -13.40 28.20 -1.37
CA GLN A 492 -12.20 28.58 -2.12
C GLN A 492 -11.89 27.45 -3.12
N THR A 493 -12.57 27.56 -4.26
CA THR A 493 -12.31 26.88 -5.54
C THR A 493 -10.88 27.06 -6.02
#